data_AF-A0A6B2UGI2-F1
#
_entry.id   AF-A0A6B2UGI2-F1
#
_cell.length_a   1.000
_cell.length_b   1.000
_cell.length_c   1.000
_cell.angle_alpha   90.00
_cell.angle_beta   90.00
_cell.angle_gamma   90.00
#
_symmetry.space_group_name_H-M   'P 1'
#
loop_
_entity.id
_entity.type
_entity.pdbx_description
1 polymer ?
#
loop_
_entity_poly.entity_id
_entity_poly.type
_entity_poly.pdbx_seq_one_letter_code
_entity_poly.pdbx_strand_id
1 'polypeptide(L)'
;MEQNSEKKPADLAAHIRSHLSGLSGAEARVAHTVLDLGERLVGLSVSEVAALAETAPSSVVRTCQRLEFRGFQELKIAAARQAPRPAGKPGTAGETDSGDAADPAARALAATLAASREALDGLRTTL
;
A
#
# COMPACT_ATOMS: atom_id res chain seq x y z
N MET A 1 29.89 -17.81 -10.73
CA MET A 1 29.07 -16.60 -10.89
C MET A 1 27.93 -17.00 -11.78
N GLU A 2 26.69 -17.03 -11.29
CA GLU A 2 25.43 -17.08 -12.07
C GLU A 2 24.32 -17.49 -11.12
N GLN A 3 23.79 -16.52 -10.38
CA GLN A 3 22.51 -16.65 -9.69
C GLN A 3 21.59 -15.58 -10.29
N ASN A 4 21.38 -15.65 -11.62
CA ASN A 4 20.28 -15.00 -12.31
C ASN A 4 19.03 -15.86 -12.07
N SER A 5 18.51 -15.85 -10.84
CA SER A 5 17.25 -16.52 -10.55
C SER A 5 16.14 -15.56 -10.96
N GLU A 6 15.52 -15.86 -12.11
CA GLU A 6 14.24 -15.29 -12.52
C GLU A 6 13.28 -15.25 -11.31
N LYS A 7 13.09 -14.08 -10.71
CA LYS A 7 12.11 -13.86 -9.63
C LYS A 7 10.71 -14.11 -10.19
N LYS A 8 10.27 -15.37 -10.12
CA LYS A 8 8.94 -15.82 -10.51
C LYS A 8 7.86 -15.17 -9.64
N PRO A 9 6.59 -15.15 -10.10
CA PRO A 9 5.43 -14.75 -9.29
C PRO A 9 5.34 -15.44 -7.93
N ALA A 10 5.90 -16.64 -7.77
CA ALA A 10 5.99 -17.32 -6.49
C ALA A 10 6.80 -16.55 -5.43
N ASP A 11 7.69 -15.63 -5.81
CA ASP A 11 8.64 -14.96 -4.91
C ASP A 11 7.93 -14.07 -3.88
N LEU A 12 7.02 -13.18 -4.31
CA LEU A 12 6.32 -12.31 -3.36
C LEU A 12 5.35 -13.09 -2.46
N ALA A 13 4.62 -14.07 -2.99
CA ALA A 13 3.72 -14.89 -2.17
C ALA A 13 4.49 -15.77 -1.17
N ALA A 14 5.63 -16.34 -1.57
CA ALA A 14 6.52 -17.07 -0.68
C ALA A 14 7.13 -16.17 0.39
N HIS A 15 7.57 -14.96 0.00
CA HIS A 15 8.11 -13.95 0.92
C HIS A 15 7.10 -13.53 1.97
N ILE A 16 5.84 -13.26 1.59
CA ILE A 16 4.81 -12.92 2.57
C ILE A 16 4.54 -14.12 3.50
N ARG A 17 4.43 -15.33 2.95
CA ARG A 17 4.16 -16.54 3.75
C ARG A 17 5.28 -16.87 4.74
N SER A 18 6.54 -16.61 4.41
CA SER A 18 7.65 -16.86 5.34
C SER A 18 7.62 -15.95 6.57
N HIS A 19 6.97 -14.79 6.48
CA HIS A 19 6.84 -13.84 7.59
C HIS A 19 5.58 -14.05 8.44
N LEU A 20 4.58 -14.79 7.97
CA LEU A 20 3.27 -14.94 8.64
C LEU A 20 3.35 -15.38 10.10
N SER A 21 4.29 -16.25 10.45
CA SER A 21 4.45 -16.76 11.82
C SER A 21 4.89 -15.69 12.84
N GLY A 22 5.49 -14.60 12.38
CA GLY A 22 5.95 -13.49 13.21
C GLY A 22 4.99 -12.28 13.25
N LEU A 23 3.87 -12.34 12.53
CA LEU A 23 2.91 -11.25 12.44
C LEU A 23 1.88 -11.30 13.58
N SER A 24 1.49 -10.13 14.09
CA SER A 24 0.31 -10.00 14.95
C SER A 24 -0.97 -10.31 14.16
N GLY A 25 -2.09 -10.52 14.86
CA GLY A 25 -3.37 -10.82 14.21
C GLY A 25 -3.82 -9.76 13.19
N ALA A 26 -3.55 -8.47 13.43
CA ALA A 26 -3.87 -7.41 12.48
C ALA A 26 -2.95 -7.41 11.25
N GLU A 27 -1.65 -7.63 11.45
CA GLU A 27 -0.66 -7.72 10.37
C GLU A 27 -0.91 -8.96 9.50
N ALA A 28 -1.26 -10.09 10.11
CA ALA A 28 -1.63 -11.31 9.41
C ALA A 28 -2.84 -11.09 8.50
N ARG A 29 -3.89 -10.38 8.96
CA ARG A 29 -5.04 -10.04 8.09
C ARG A 29 -4.62 -9.22 6.88
N VAL A 30 -3.73 -8.24 7.04
CA VAL A 30 -3.20 -7.46 5.91
C VAL A 30 -2.42 -8.38 4.96
N ALA A 31 -1.53 -9.22 5.48
CA ALA A 31 -0.75 -10.16 4.67
C ALA A 31 -1.63 -11.14 3.89
N HIS A 32 -2.67 -11.69 4.52
CA HIS A 32 -3.67 -12.55 3.86
C HIS A 32 -4.45 -11.80 2.79
N THR A 33 -4.92 -10.59 3.09
CA THR A 33 -5.62 -9.73 2.12
C THR A 33 -4.77 -9.49 0.87
N VAL A 34 -3.48 -9.19 1.06
CA VAL A 34 -2.53 -8.98 -0.05
C VAL A 34 -2.35 -10.26 -0.88
N LEU A 35 -2.21 -11.42 -0.22
CA LEU A 35 -2.10 -12.72 -0.90
C LEU A 35 -3.35 -13.08 -1.71
N ASP A 36 -4.54 -12.78 -1.18
CA ASP A 36 -5.82 -13.06 -1.84
C ASP A 36 -6.09 -12.12 -3.00
N LEU A 37 -5.62 -10.88 -2.92
CA LEU A 37 -5.73 -9.89 -4.00
C LEU A 37 -4.76 -10.16 -5.15
N GLY A 38 -3.51 -10.54 -4.84
CA GLY A 38 -2.47 -10.77 -5.83
C GLY A 38 -2.29 -9.56 -6.75
N GLU A 39 -2.44 -9.76 -8.06
CA GLU A 39 -2.31 -8.68 -9.06
C GLU A 39 -3.34 -7.55 -8.90
N ARG A 40 -4.53 -7.84 -8.37
CA ARG A 40 -5.60 -6.83 -8.19
C ARG A 40 -5.18 -5.72 -7.24
N LEU A 41 -4.17 -5.97 -6.40
CA LEU A 41 -3.60 -4.99 -5.49
C LEU A 41 -3.12 -3.71 -6.21
N VAL A 42 -2.69 -3.83 -7.47
CA VAL A 42 -2.20 -2.69 -8.27
C VAL A 42 -3.29 -1.64 -8.49
N GLY A 43 -4.56 -2.06 -8.56
CA GLY A 43 -5.70 -1.16 -8.75
C GLY A 43 -6.24 -0.53 -7.47
N LEU A 44 -5.75 -0.91 -6.29
CA LEU A 44 -6.29 -0.47 -5.01
C LEU A 44 -5.42 0.58 -4.32
N SER A 45 -6.06 1.47 -3.56
CA SER A 45 -5.44 2.37 -2.62
C SER A 45 -5.13 1.68 -1.28
N VAL A 46 -4.25 2.29 -0.49
CA VAL A 46 -3.92 1.77 0.85
C VAL A 46 -5.13 1.74 1.78
N SER A 47 -6.04 2.71 1.65
CA SER A 47 -7.23 2.82 2.49
C SER A 47 -8.26 1.73 2.13
N GLU A 48 -8.37 1.35 0.87
CA GLU A 48 -9.21 0.21 0.43
C GLU A 48 -8.66 -1.12 0.95
N VAL A 49 -7.34 -1.33 0.84
CA VAL A 49 -6.71 -2.54 1.41
C VAL A 49 -6.86 -2.59 2.92
N ALA A 50 -6.77 -1.44 3.60
CA ALA A 50 -6.98 -1.34 5.04
C ALA A 50 -8.41 -1.72 5.44
N ALA A 51 -9.41 -1.27 4.68
CA ALA A 51 -10.80 -1.64 4.88
C ALA A 51 -11.03 -3.15 4.69
N LEU A 52 -10.46 -3.74 3.63
CA LEU A 52 -10.56 -5.17 3.37
C LEU A 52 -9.88 -6.03 4.45
N ALA A 53 -8.77 -5.54 5.01
CA ALA A 53 -8.04 -6.21 6.09
C ALA A 53 -8.60 -5.91 7.49
N GLU A 54 -9.62 -5.05 7.61
CA GLU A 54 -10.15 -4.55 8.88
C GLU A 54 -9.04 -3.95 9.77
N THR A 55 -8.28 -3.02 9.20
CA THR A 55 -7.18 -2.31 9.86
C THR A 55 -7.15 -0.82 9.48
N ALA A 56 -6.29 -0.04 10.14
CA ALA A 56 -6.04 1.35 9.74
C ALA A 56 -5.03 1.44 8.58
N PRO A 57 -5.10 2.45 7.69
CA PRO A 57 -4.14 2.63 6.59
C PRO A 57 -2.67 2.65 7.05
N SER A 58 -2.40 3.28 8.20
CA SER A 58 -1.06 3.30 8.81
C SER A 58 -0.56 1.91 9.24
N SER A 59 -1.46 0.99 9.58
CA SER A 59 -1.13 -0.40 9.91
C SER A 59 -0.76 -1.18 8.66
N VAL A 60 -1.42 -0.93 7.52
CA VAL A 60 -1.05 -1.52 6.22
C VAL A 60 0.38 -1.11 5.84
N VAL A 61 0.70 0.19 5.93
CA VAL A 61 2.05 0.69 5.59
C VAL A 61 3.11 0.09 6.53
N ARG A 62 2.87 0.05 7.85
CA ARG A 62 3.78 -0.58 8.80
C ARG A 62 3.94 -2.08 8.56
N THR A 63 2.87 -2.77 8.19
CA THR A 63 2.94 -4.21 7.83
C THR A 63 3.80 -4.41 6.59
N CYS A 64 3.64 -3.57 5.56
CA CYS A 64 4.51 -3.60 4.37
C CYS A 64 5.99 -3.44 4.76
N GLN A 65 6.29 -2.53 5.69
CA GLN A 65 7.65 -2.33 6.22
C GLN A 65 8.18 -3.51 7.02
N ARG A 66 7.33 -4.18 7.80
CA ARG A 66 7.71 -5.41 8.50
C ARG A 66 7.91 -6.61 7.56
N LEU A 67 7.26 -6.59 6.42
CA LEU A 67 7.50 -7.52 5.31
C LEU A 67 8.70 -7.09 4.45
N GLU A 68 9.54 -6.18 4.94
CA GLU A 68 10.78 -5.71 4.29
C GLU A 68 10.58 -4.93 2.98
N PHE A 69 9.39 -4.38 2.75
CA PHE A 69 9.16 -3.39 1.69
C PHE A 69 9.30 -1.97 2.25
N ARG A 70 9.78 -0.99 1.47
CA ARG A 70 9.82 0.41 1.93
C ARG A 70 8.44 1.00 2.19
N GLY A 71 7.40 0.44 1.58
CA GLY A 71 6.00 0.80 1.83
C GLY A 71 5.04 0.16 0.84
N PHE A 72 3.80 0.67 0.84
CA PHE A 72 2.72 0.09 0.04
C PHE A 72 2.97 0.16 -1.48
N GLN A 73 3.62 1.22 -1.98
CA GLN A 73 3.92 1.34 -3.41
C GLN A 73 4.92 0.28 -3.90
N GLU A 74 5.94 -0.04 -3.09
CA GLU A 74 6.90 -1.09 -3.44
C GLU A 74 6.25 -2.48 -3.44
N LEU A 75 5.32 -2.72 -2.51
CA LEU A 75 4.49 -3.92 -2.52
C LEU A 75 3.63 -4.02 -3.80
N LYS A 76 3.00 -2.92 -4.24
CA LYS A 76 2.22 -2.89 -5.50
C LYS A 76 3.10 -3.21 -6.72
N ILE A 77 4.33 -2.68 -6.76
CA ILE A 77 5.29 -2.99 -7.84
C ILE A 77 5.67 -4.48 -7.82
N ALA A 78 5.90 -5.05 -6.63
CA ALA A 78 6.18 -6.47 -6.50
C ALA A 78 4.99 -7.32 -6.96
N ALA A 79 3.75 -6.93 -6.63
CA ALA A 79 2.53 -7.60 -7.06
C ALA A 79 2.32 -7.53 -8.59
N ALA A 80 2.56 -6.37 -9.21
CA ALA A 80 2.47 -6.20 -10.66
C ALA A 80 3.42 -7.13 -11.44
N ARG A 81 4.60 -7.42 -10.87
CA ARG A 81 5.59 -8.34 -11.46
C ARG A 81 5.16 -9.81 -11.38
N GLN A 82 4.16 -10.14 -10.57
CA GLN A 82 3.59 -11.48 -10.52
C GLN A 82 2.57 -11.76 -11.62
N ALA A 83 2.11 -10.73 -12.34
CA ALA A 83 1.15 -10.93 -13.42
C ALA A 83 1.74 -11.89 -14.48
N PRO A 84 0.99 -12.93 -14.91
CA PRO A 84 1.39 -13.73 -16.05
C PRO A 84 1.57 -12.80 -17.24
N ARG A 85 2.80 -12.66 -17.75
CA ARG A 85 3.07 -11.85 -18.93
C ARG A 85 2.23 -12.43 -20.08
N PRO A 86 1.24 -11.70 -20.63
CA PRO A 86 0.55 -12.20 -21.81
C PRO A 86 1.60 -12.37 -22.90
N ALA A 87 1.63 -13.55 -23.52
CA ALA A 87 2.48 -13.82 -24.67
C ALA A 87 1.99 -12.98 -25.85
N GLY A 88 2.37 -11.70 -25.90
CA GLY A 88 1.89 -10.80 -26.93
C GLY A 88 2.27 -9.34 -26.70
N LYS A 89 3.27 -8.90 -27.46
CA LYS A 89 3.69 -7.52 -27.77
C LYS A 89 4.56 -6.76 -26.73
N PRO A 90 5.82 -6.41 -27.09
CA PRO A 90 6.58 -5.38 -26.40
C PRO A 90 6.07 -4.01 -26.86
N GLY A 91 5.46 -3.25 -25.96
CA GLY A 91 5.02 -1.90 -26.27
C GLY A 91 4.17 -1.31 -25.16
N THR A 92 4.63 -0.15 -24.70
CA THR A 92 3.92 0.79 -23.82
C THR A 92 3.97 0.45 -22.34
N ALA A 93 5.04 0.93 -21.70
CA ALA A 93 4.93 1.50 -20.37
C ALA A 93 3.82 2.56 -20.41
N GLY A 94 2.59 2.11 -20.16
CA GLY A 94 1.42 2.96 -20.10
C GLY A 94 1.44 3.68 -18.77
N GLU A 95 1.75 4.97 -18.83
CA GLU A 95 1.37 5.96 -17.84
C GLU A 95 -0.11 5.75 -17.46
N THR A 96 -0.35 5.22 -16.27
CA THR A 96 -1.57 5.53 -15.53
C THR A 96 -1.13 6.33 -14.33
N ASP A 97 -1.14 7.64 -14.56
CA ASP A 97 -1.59 8.63 -13.61
C ASP A 97 -1.13 8.40 -12.17
N SER A 98 0.06 8.93 -11.89
CA SER A 98 0.34 9.47 -10.55
C SER A 98 -0.63 10.63 -10.31
N GLY A 99 -1.86 10.31 -9.89
CA GLY A 99 -2.91 11.27 -9.59
C GLY A 99 -3.56 10.95 -8.25
N ASP A 100 -3.27 11.80 -7.26
CA ASP A 100 -3.88 11.88 -5.92
C ASP A 100 -3.45 10.78 -4.91
N ALA A 101 -2.36 10.91 -4.14
CA ALA A 101 -1.76 12.06 -3.46
C ALA A 101 -2.61 12.70 -2.35
N ALA A 102 -3.41 11.93 -1.61
CA ALA A 102 -3.55 12.02 -0.14
C ALA A 102 -4.57 10.99 0.34
N ASP A 103 -4.27 10.32 1.45
CA ASP A 103 -5.28 9.55 2.20
C ASP A 103 -6.46 10.49 2.55
N PRO A 104 -7.70 10.20 2.12
CA PRO A 104 -8.85 11.07 2.38
C PRO A 104 -9.15 11.19 3.88
N ALA A 105 -8.78 10.20 4.69
CA ALA A 105 -8.86 10.31 6.15
C ALA A 105 -7.81 11.31 6.68
N ALA A 106 -6.60 11.32 6.11
CA ALA A 106 -5.60 12.35 6.40
C ALA A 106 -6.06 13.74 5.92
N ARG A 107 -6.79 13.81 4.80
CA ARG A 107 -7.35 15.07 4.28
C ARG A 107 -8.46 15.62 5.17
N ALA A 108 -9.38 14.79 5.63
CA ALA A 108 -10.45 15.20 6.53
C ALA A 108 -9.90 15.64 7.90
N LEU A 109 -8.88 14.93 8.42
CA LEU A 109 -8.20 15.30 9.66
C LEU A 109 -7.44 16.62 9.51
N ALA A 110 -6.73 16.82 8.39
CA ALA A 110 -6.06 18.07 8.06
C ALA A 110 -7.06 19.24 7.91
N ALA A 111 -8.21 19.01 7.28
CA ALA A 111 -9.25 20.02 7.14
C ALA A 111 -9.82 20.45 8.50
N THR A 112 -10.04 19.49 9.41
CA THR A 112 -10.54 19.78 10.76
C THR A 112 -9.53 20.56 11.60
N LEU A 113 -8.23 20.24 11.48
CA LEU A 113 -7.16 20.97 12.14
C LEU A 113 -7.02 22.41 11.61
N ALA A 114 -7.13 22.60 10.29
CA ALA A 114 -7.10 23.92 9.68
C ALA A 114 -8.24 24.82 10.19
N ALA A 115 -9.47 24.29 10.20
CA ALA A 115 -10.63 25.01 10.71
C ALA A 115 -10.48 25.39 12.20
N SER A 116 -9.90 24.50 13.02
CA SER A 116 -9.67 24.78 14.44
C SER A 116 -8.62 25.87 14.68
N ARG A 117 -7.62 25.98 13.80
CA ARG A 117 -6.57 27.01 13.90
C ARG A 117 -7.08 28.39 13.53
N GLU A 118 -7.92 28.48 12.50
CA GLU A 118 -8.52 29.75 12.07
C GLU A 118 -9.39 30.37 13.18
N ALA A 119 -10.14 29.53 13.90
CA ALA A 119 -10.93 29.97 15.05
C ALA A 119 -10.06 30.55 16.20
N LEU A 120 -8.84 30.02 16.40
CA LEU A 120 -7.91 30.53 17.42
C LEU A 120 -7.22 31.83 16.99
N ASP A 121 -6.93 32.02 15.70
CA ASP A 121 -6.31 33.25 15.20
C ASP A 121 -7.29 34.44 15.26
N GLY A 122 -8.59 34.22 15.02
CA GLY A 122 -9.61 35.25 15.16
C GLY A 122 -9.75 35.83 16.57
N LEU A 123 -9.39 35.07 17.61
CA LEU A 123 -9.39 35.54 19.01
C LEU A 123 -8.17 36.40 19.35
N ARG A 124 -7.10 36.32 18.56
CA ARG A 124 -5.86 37.11 18.80
C ARG A 124 -5.91 38.48 18.14
N THR A 125 -6.77 38.68 17.15
CA THR A 125 -6.89 39.96 16.43
C THR A 125 -7.86 40.95 17.06
N THR A 126 -8.57 40.56 18.12
CA THR A 126 -9.54 41.40 18.84
C THR A 126 -8.99 41.97 20.17
N LEU A 127 -7.67 42.02 20.31
CA LEU A 127 -6.95 42.65 21.42
C LEU A 127 -6.12 43.83 20.92
#